data_AF-A0AAJ6E3K7-F1
#
_entry.id   AF-A0AAJ6E3K7-F1
#
_cell.length_a   1.000
_cell.length_b   1.000
_cell.length_c   1.000
_cell.angle_alpha   90.00
_cell.angle_beta   90.00
_cell.angle_gamma   90.00
#
_symmetry.space_group_name_H-M   'P 1'
#
loop_
_entity.id
_entity.type
_entity.pdbx_description
1 polymer ?
#
loop_
_entity_poly.entity_id
_entity_poly.type
_entity_poly.pdbx_seq_one_letter_code
_entity_poly.pdbx_strand_id
1 'polypeptide(L)'
;MKLVGECGTDLRAWPSAKHFTSWLCLAPGSKISGGKVLSSRTRRSSSRAAALLRLAATTVGRSDTALGAFYRRLSARAGKSRR
;
A
#
# COMPACT_ATOMS: atom_id res chain seq x y z
N MET A 1 -17.88 -2.19 9.07
CA MET A 1 -16.73 -1.47 9.65
C MET A 1 -15.52 -2.41 9.78
N LYS A 2 -14.77 -2.69 8.69
CA LYS A 2 -13.66 -3.67 8.73
C LYS A 2 -12.27 -3.03 8.91
N LEU A 3 -12.11 -1.77 8.52
CA LEU A 3 -10.84 -1.05 8.60
C LEU A 3 -10.59 -0.55 10.03
N VAL A 4 -11.58 0.13 10.64
CA VAL A 4 -11.56 0.61 12.04
C VAL A 4 -11.35 -0.54 13.05
N GLY A 5 -11.82 -1.75 12.75
CA GLY A 5 -11.59 -2.92 13.60
C GLY A 5 -10.15 -3.46 13.56
N GLU A 6 -9.36 -3.15 12.52
CA GLU A 6 -7.95 -3.56 12.42
C GLU A 6 -6.96 -2.44 12.77
N CYS A 7 -7.28 -1.18 12.47
CA CYS A 7 -6.41 -0.05 12.78
C CYS A 7 -6.78 0.68 14.08
N GLY A 8 -7.93 0.36 14.69
CA GLY A 8 -8.52 1.17 15.74
C GLY A 8 -9.09 2.49 15.21
N THR A 9 -9.77 3.23 16.08
CA THR A 9 -10.21 4.61 15.81
C THR A 9 -9.07 5.61 15.91
N ASP A 10 -7.95 5.22 16.52
CA ASP A 10 -6.79 6.09 16.69
C ASP A 10 -5.66 5.76 15.72
N LEU A 11 -5.53 6.60 14.69
CA LEU A 11 -4.45 6.51 13.71
C LEU A 11 -3.17 7.24 14.18
N ARG A 12 -3.18 7.88 15.36
CA ARG A 12 -2.00 8.58 15.93
C ARG A 12 -0.87 7.62 16.30
N ALA A 13 -1.14 6.32 16.40
CA ALA A 13 -0.12 5.29 16.56
C ALA A 13 0.94 5.33 15.44
N TRP A 14 0.62 5.90 14.27
CA TRP A 14 1.57 6.12 13.19
C TRP A 14 1.88 7.61 13.00
N PRO A 15 3.14 8.06 13.16
CA PRO A 15 3.52 9.47 13.00
C PRO A 15 3.29 10.02 11.59
N SER A 16 3.21 9.16 10.58
CA SER A 16 2.89 9.57 9.21
C SER A 16 2.24 8.45 8.41
N ALA A 17 1.57 8.81 7.32
CA ALA A 17 0.99 7.86 6.37
C ALA A 17 2.01 6.84 5.81
N LYS A 18 3.30 7.20 5.76
CA LYS A 18 4.39 6.29 5.36
C LYS A 18 4.57 5.15 6.37
N HIS A 19 4.45 5.43 7.66
CA HIS A 19 4.56 4.41 8.71
C HIS A 19 3.36 3.46 8.67
N PHE A 20 2.15 4.01 8.48
CA PHE A 20 0.92 3.21 8.35
C PHE A 20 0.98 2.28 7.13
N THR A 21 1.38 2.79 5.97
CA THR A 21 1.51 1.99 4.74
C THR A 21 2.62 0.95 4.81
N SER A 22 3.71 1.22 5.55
CA SER A 22 4.77 0.24 5.83
C SER A 22 4.30 -0.88 6.76
N TRP A 23 3.54 -0.53 7.82
CA TRP A 23 2.93 -1.49 8.75
C TRP A 23 1.97 -2.45 8.03
N LEU A 24 1.13 -1.92 7.14
CA LEU A 24 0.24 -2.72 6.28
C LEU A 24 0.96 -3.51 5.18
N CYS A 25 2.29 -3.35 5.03
CA CYS A 25 3.07 -3.90 3.91
C CYS A 25 2.49 -3.53 2.53
N LEU A 26 1.98 -2.30 2.40
CA LEU A 26 1.57 -1.72 1.12
C LEU A 26 2.76 -1.13 0.37
N ALA A 27 3.75 -0.61 1.10
CA ALA A 27 4.98 -0.11 0.53
C ALA A 27 5.96 -1.26 0.18
N PRO A 28 6.74 -1.13 -0.91
CA PRO A 28 7.84 -2.06 -1.19
C PRO A 28 8.81 -2.07 -0.02
N GLY A 29 9.23 -3.26 0.41
CA GLY A 29 10.20 -3.38 1.49
C GLY A 29 11.60 -3.09 0.96
N SER A 30 12.29 -2.11 1.53
CA SER A 30 13.72 -1.86 1.27
C SER A 30 14.56 -2.65 2.26
N LYS A 31 14.79 -3.94 1.97
CA LYS A 31 15.71 -4.76 2.77
C LYS A 31 17.14 -4.39 2.41
N ILE A 32 17.74 -3.48 3.17
CA ILE A 32 19.11 -2.99 2.98
C ILE A 32 19.99 -3.57 4.08
N SER A 33 21.12 -4.18 3.72
CA SER A 33 22.15 -4.62 4.67
C SER A 33 23.52 -4.26 4.11
N GLY A 34 24.41 -3.73 4.96
CA GLY A 34 25.77 -3.34 4.55
C GLY A 34 25.82 -2.36 3.36
N GLY A 35 24.84 -1.46 3.24
CA GLY A 35 24.73 -0.51 2.14
C GLY A 35 24.21 -1.09 0.81
N LYS A 36 23.89 -2.40 0.75
CA LYS A 36 23.35 -3.06 -0.45
C LYS A 36 21.86 -3.37 -0.30
N VAL A 37 21.08 -3.10 -1.35
CA VAL A 37 19.66 -3.50 -1.43
C VAL A 37 19.60 -5.00 -1.70
N LEU A 38 19.23 -5.77 -0.67
CA LEU A 38 19.05 -7.22 -0.77
C LEU A 38 17.71 -7.59 -1.40
N SER A 39 16.67 -6.78 -1.16
CA SER A 39 15.36 -6.97 -1.78
C SER A 39 14.54 -5.69 -1.71
N SER A 40 13.83 -5.40 -2.80
CA SER A 40 12.82 -4.34 -2.91
C SER A 40 11.38 -4.88 -2.93
N ARG A 41 11.20 -6.19 -2.72
CA ARG A 41 9.91 -6.85 -2.91
C ARG A 41 8.92 -6.43 -1.82
N THR A 42 7.71 -6.07 -2.24
CA THR A 42 6.60 -5.84 -1.32
C THR A 42 6.32 -7.12 -0.52
N ARG A 43 6.32 -7.00 0.81
CA ARG A 43 6.06 -8.14 1.70
C ARG A 43 4.60 -8.59 1.54
N ARG A 44 4.36 -9.91 1.55
CA ARG A 44 3.00 -10.44 1.66
C ARG A 44 2.52 -10.22 3.10
N SER A 45 1.44 -9.48 3.25
CA SER A 45 0.76 -9.25 4.54
C SER A 45 -0.62 -9.90 4.51
N SER A 46 -0.98 -10.56 5.60
CA SER A 46 -2.32 -11.14 5.84
C SER A 46 -3.35 -10.11 6.32
N SER A 47 -2.97 -8.83 6.47
CA SER A 47 -3.88 -7.79 6.98
C SER A 47 -5.07 -7.57 6.04
N ARG A 48 -6.28 -7.58 6.60
CA ARG A 48 -7.51 -7.40 5.83
C ARG A 48 -7.65 -5.94 5.40
N ALA A 49 -7.17 -5.00 6.19
CA ALA A 49 -7.09 -3.58 5.87
C ALA A 49 -6.24 -3.35 4.61
N ALA A 50 -5.09 -4.02 4.47
CA ALA A 50 -4.30 -3.92 3.24
C ALA A 50 -5.04 -4.51 2.03
N ALA A 51 -5.76 -5.63 2.21
CA ALA A 51 -6.57 -6.21 1.14
C ALA A 51 -7.71 -5.27 0.69
N LEU A 52 -8.41 -4.65 1.65
CA LEU A 52 -9.47 -3.67 1.38
C LEU A 52 -8.93 -2.43 0.68
N LEU A 53 -7.77 -1.92 1.11
CA LEU A 53 -7.14 -0.75 0.47
C LEU A 53 -6.67 -1.06 -0.96
N ARG A 54 -6.14 -2.26 -1.21
CA ARG A 54 -5.82 -2.70 -2.58
C ARG A 54 -7.07 -2.77 -3.45
N LEU A 55 -8.16 -3.32 -2.92
CA LEU A 55 -9.44 -3.37 -3.63
C LEU A 55 -9.96 -1.96 -3.95
N ALA A 56 -9.99 -1.07 -2.95
CA ALA A 56 -10.38 0.32 -3.13
C ALA A 56 -9.50 1.07 -4.14
N ALA A 57 -8.19 0.82 -4.14
CA ALA A 57 -7.28 1.42 -5.12
C ALA A 57 -7.61 0.95 -6.55
N THR A 58 -7.92 -0.34 -6.73
CA THR A 58 -8.31 -0.87 -8.06
C THR A 58 -9.66 -0.34 -8.55
N THR A 59 -10.62 -0.09 -7.66
CA THR A 59 -11.90 0.53 -8.03
C THR A 59 -11.70 2.00 -8.41
N VAL A 60 -10.95 2.76 -7.60
CA VAL A 60 -10.60 4.17 -7.91
C VAL A 60 -9.83 4.29 -9.21
N GLY A 61 -8.94 3.35 -9.52
CA GLY A 61 -8.20 3.32 -10.79
C GLY A 61 -9.08 3.22 -12.04
N ARG A 62 -10.28 2.65 -11.91
CA ARG A 62 -11.29 2.52 -12.97
C ARG A 62 -12.20 3.74 -13.09
N SER A 63 -12.24 4.59 -12.06
CA SER A 63 -13.00 5.83 -12.09
C SER A 63 -12.28 6.89 -12.93
N ASP A 64 -13.06 7.77 -13.57
CA ASP A 64 -12.51 8.88 -14.35
C ASP A 64 -12.34 10.15 -13.51
N THR A 65 -11.55 10.01 -12.45
CA THR A 65 -11.22 11.10 -11.53
C THR A 65 -9.72 11.38 -11.57
N ALA A 66 -9.30 12.53 -11.05
CA ALA A 66 -7.88 12.86 -10.90
C ALA A 66 -7.10 11.77 -10.13
N LEU A 67 -7.74 11.14 -9.13
CA LEU A 67 -7.18 10.01 -8.38
C LEU A 67 -7.05 8.76 -9.25
N GLY A 68 -8.04 8.46 -10.08
CA GLY A 68 -7.96 7.37 -11.06
C GLY A 68 -6.84 7.59 -12.07
N ALA A 69 -6.70 8.81 -12.60
CA ALA A 69 -5.60 9.19 -13.50
C ALA A 69 -4.22 9.08 -12.81
N PHE A 70 -4.13 9.45 -11.54
CA PHE A 70 -2.92 9.27 -10.74
C PHE A 70 -2.58 7.77 -10.55
N TYR A 71 -3.57 6.94 -10.20
CA TYR A 71 -3.39 5.50 -10.07
C TYR A 71 -2.91 4.85 -11.38
N ARG A 72 -3.49 5.23 -12.53
CA ARG A 72 -3.07 4.72 -13.85
C ARG A 72 -1.62 5.08 -14.15
N ARG A 73 -1.22 6.34 -13.93
CA ARG A 73 0.18 6.79 -14.08
C ARG A 73 1.13 6.02 -13.17
N LEU A 74 0.75 5.84 -11.91
CA LEU A 74 1.56 5.12 -10.94
C LEU A 74 1.68 3.63 -11.29
N SER A 75 0.59 2.99 -11.70
CA SER A 75 0.56 1.57 -12.11
C SER A 75 1.36 1.31 -13.38
N ALA A 76 1.43 2.27 -14.31
CA ALA A 76 2.28 2.16 -15.49
C ALA A 76 3.77 2.17 -15.10
N ARG A 77 4.16 3.00 -14.12
CA ARG A 77 5.55 3.11 -13.64
C ARG A 77 5.98 1.96 -12.74
N ALA A 78 5.11 1.53 -11.82
CA ALA A 78 5.44 0.50 -10.83
C ALA A 78 5.43 -0.94 -11.39
N GLY A 79 4.99 -1.11 -12.65
CA GLY A 79 4.64 -2.40 -13.21
C GLY A 79 3.30 -2.91 -12.67
N LYS A 80 2.46 -3.51 -13.51
CA LYS A 80 1.30 -4.25 -13.02
C LYS A 80 1.83 -5.37 -12.13
N SER A 81 1.42 -5.39 -10.86
CA SER A 81 1.55 -6.58 -10.02
C SER A 81 0.88 -7.74 -10.77
N ARG A 82 1.69 -8.57 -11.44
CA ARG A 82 1.25 -9.91 -11.87
C ARG A 82 0.81 -10.60 -10.58
N ARG A 83 -0.45 -11.03 -10.55
CA ARG A 83 -0.94 -11.92 -9.49
C ARG A 83 -0.05 -13.16 -9.40
#